data_AF-A0AAN4YX17-F1
#
_entry.id   AF-A0AAN4YX17-F1
#
_cell.length_a   1.000
_cell.length_b   1.000
_cell.length_c   1.000
_cell.angle_alpha   90.00
_cell.angle_beta   90.00
_cell.angle_gamma   90.00
#
_symmetry.space_group_name_H-M   'P 1'
#
loop_
_entity.id
_entity.type
_entity.pdbx_description
1 polymer ?
#
loop_
_entity_poly.entity_id
_entity_poly.type
_entity_poly.pdbx_seq_one_letter_code
_entity_poly.pdbx_strand_id
1 'polypeptide(L)'
;MVARLSSLVFLGEKICRNETWLDVSVNYTIDAFNAARELRDLPAVARPFIHWFMPSMQKLRHHRKVAAEIVQQEIIKRDMIREGKLPEENPPRTHADALDWFREVAAGRPCDETVSQIGLSVAAIHTTSNMLTNVMYDLTAHPEYIQPLRDEIKAIVEQDGILKKTSLTKMKLMDSVMKESQRTNPVSIGK
;
A
#
# COMPACT_ATOMS: atom_id res chain seq x y z
N MET A 1 8.69 4.12 -3.05
CA MET A 1 8.38 4.98 -1.88
C MET A 1 7.07 4.59 -1.21
N VAL A 2 5.93 4.65 -1.92
CA VAL A 2 4.60 4.33 -1.37
C VAL A 2 4.56 2.97 -0.67
N ALA A 3 5.04 1.91 -1.32
CA ALA A 3 5.09 0.57 -0.73
C ALA A 3 5.82 0.50 0.62
N ARG A 4 6.93 1.25 0.79
CA ARG A 4 7.68 1.33 2.05
C ARG A 4 6.87 2.04 3.12
N LEU A 5 6.27 3.18 2.81
CA LEU A 5 5.47 3.96 3.78
C LEU A 5 4.20 3.20 4.19
N SER A 6 3.50 2.59 3.24
CA SER A 6 2.31 1.76 3.53
C SER A 6 2.69 0.56 4.41
N SER A 7 3.77 -0.15 4.07
CA SER A 7 4.23 -1.30 4.86
C SER A 7 4.67 -0.91 6.27
N LEU A 8 5.25 0.28 6.45
CA LEU A 8 5.59 0.79 7.79
C LEU A 8 4.35 0.91 8.68
N VAL A 9 3.25 1.44 8.13
CA VAL A 9 2.00 1.62 8.85
C VAL A 9 1.27 0.29 9.08
N PHE A 10 1.36 -0.65 8.13
CA PHE A 10 0.58 -1.89 8.19
C PHE A 10 1.28 -3.04 8.93
N LEU A 11 2.62 -3.11 8.83
CA LEU A 11 3.43 -4.27 9.23
C LEU A 11 4.66 -3.89 10.08
N GLY A 12 4.91 -2.59 10.27
CA GLY A 12 5.99 -2.08 11.10
C GLY A 12 7.34 -1.93 10.39
N GLU A 13 8.32 -1.51 11.19
CA GLU A 13 9.63 -1.02 10.71
C GLU A 13 10.54 -2.06 10.05
N LYS A 14 10.37 -3.34 10.39
CA LYS A 14 11.22 -4.42 9.88
C LYS A 14 10.79 -4.82 8.49
N ILE A 15 9.49 -5.07 8.31
CA ILE A 15 8.93 -5.50 7.04
C ILE A 15 8.95 -4.36 6.00
N CYS A 16 8.81 -3.10 6.43
CA CYS A 16 8.86 -1.98 5.49
C CYS A 16 10.21 -1.79 4.77
N ARG A 17 11.28 -2.41 5.29
CA ARG A 17 12.62 -2.42 4.69
C ARG A 17 12.96 -3.76 4.03
N ASN A 18 12.11 -4.78 4.17
CA ASN A 18 12.31 -6.09 3.55
C ASN A 18 12.09 -5.99 2.04
N GLU A 19 13.16 -6.14 1.26
CA GLU A 19 13.10 -5.99 -0.20
C GLU A 19 12.19 -7.02 -0.86
N THR A 20 12.16 -8.26 -0.36
CA THR A 20 11.26 -9.32 -0.84
C THR A 20 9.80 -8.96 -0.62
N TRP A 21 9.45 -8.42 0.55
CA TRP A 21 8.09 -7.96 0.83
C TRP A 21 7.67 -6.81 -0.10
N LEU A 22 8.57 -5.84 -0.29
CA LEU A 22 8.32 -4.68 -1.14
C LEU A 22 8.14 -5.10 -2.60
N ASP A 23 8.99 -6.00 -3.10
CA ASP A 23 8.89 -6.55 -4.44
C ASP A 23 7.55 -7.26 -4.64
N VAL A 24 7.21 -8.19 -3.74
CA VAL A 24 5.94 -8.92 -3.80
C VAL A 24 4.74 -7.97 -3.71
N SER A 25 4.75 -6.98 -2.82
CA SER A 25 3.64 -6.04 -2.66
C SER A 25 3.39 -5.19 -3.91
N VAL A 26 4.47 -4.76 -4.58
CA VAL A 26 4.39 -3.98 -5.82
C VAL A 26 4.01 -4.87 -7.00
N ASN A 27 4.71 -5.99 -7.19
CA ASN A 27 4.53 -6.85 -8.36
C ASN A 27 3.21 -7.64 -8.30
N TYR A 28 2.77 -8.08 -7.12
CA TYR A 28 1.46 -8.69 -6.95
C TYR A 28 0.35 -7.75 -7.42
N THR A 29 0.46 -6.45 -7.11
CA THR A 29 -0.52 -5.45 -7.56
C THR A 29 -0.64 -5.45 -9.08
N ILE A 30 0.49 -5.33 -9.79
CA ILE A 30 0.52 -5.28 -11.26
C ILE A 30 0.01 -6.59 -11.86
N ASP A 31 0.53 -7.72 -11.37
CA ASP A 31 0.18 -9.05 -11.86
C ASP A 31 -1.29 -9.37 -11.60
N ALA A 32 -1.88 -8.87 -10.50
CA ALA A 32 -3.27 -9.12 -10.16
C ALA A 32 -4.23 -8.43 -11.13
N PHE A 33 -3.95 -7.19 -11.50
CA PHE A 33 -4.76 -6.48 -12.50
C PHE A 33 -4.63 -7.09 -13.90
N ASN A 34 -3.42 -7.53 -14.28
CA ASN A 34 -3.19 -8.21 -15.55
C ASN A 34 -3.90 -9.56 -15.60
N ALA A 35 -3.73 -10.40 -14.57
CA ALA A 35 -4.42 -11.69 -14.48
C ALA A 35 -5.94 -11.53 -14.46
N ALA A 36 -6.47 -10.52 -13.76
CA ALA A 36 -7.91 -10.23 -13.73
C ALA A 36 -8.45 -9.81 -15.12
N ARG A 37 -7.65 -9.12 -15.92
CA ARG A 37 -8.00 -8.77 -17.31
C ARG A 37 -8.01 -10.01 -18.18
N GLU A 38 -6.96 -10.81 -18.16
CA GLU A 38 -6.87 -12.05 -18.94
C GLU A 38 -7.97 -13.06 -18.55
N LEU A 39 -8.32 -13.16 -17.26
CA LEU A 39 -9.40 -14.02 -16.78
C LEU A 39 -10.79 -13.55 -17.25
N ARG A 40 -10.95 -12.24 -17.49
CA ARG A 40 -12.21 -11.66 -17.99
C ARG A 40 -12.51 -12.09 -19.42
N ASP A 41 -11.47 -12.28 -20.22
CA ASP A 41 -11.58 -12.73 -21.61
C ASP A 41 -11.97 -14.21 -21.72
N LEU A 42 -11.83 -14.97 -20.63
CA LEU A 42 -12.24 -16.38 -20.57
C LEU A 42 -13.75 -16.54 -20.28
N PRO A 43 -14.42 -17.49 -20.95
CA PRO A 43 -15.79 -17.89 -20.61
C PRO A 43 -15.89 -18.36 -19.17
N ALA A 44 -16.97 -17.99 -18.47
CA ALA A 44 -17.14 -18.26 -17.04
C ALA A 44 -16.98 -19.76 -16.67
N VAL A 45 -17.42 -20.66 -17.56
CA VAL A 45 -17.35 -22.12 -17.37
C VAL A 45 -15.91 -22.65 -17.44
N ALA A 46 -15.04 -22.01 -18.22
CA ALA A 46 -13.66 -22.47 -18.41
C ALA A 46 -12.71 -21.94 -17.32
N ARG A 47 -13.07 -20.85 -16.64
CA ARG A 47 -12.25 -20.20 -15.60
C ARG A 47 -11.75 -21.15 -14.51
N PRO A 48 -12.57 -22.03 -13.90
CA PRO A 48 -12.15 -22.92 -12.80
C PRO A 48 -11.02 -23.89 -13.19
N PHE A 49 -10.89 -24.21 -14.47
CA PHE A 49 -9.88 -25.15 -14.96
C PHE A 49 -8.66 -24.41 -15.50
N ILE A 50 -8.88 -23.41 -16.35
CA ILE A 50 -7.79 -22.71 -17.05
C ILE A 50 -6.92 -21.92 -16.07
N HIS A 51 -7.48 -21.37 -14.99
CA HIS A 51 -6.71 -20.58 -14.02
C HIS A 51 -5.58 -21.37 -13.33
N TRP A 52 -5.61 -22.71 -13.36
CA TRP A 52 -4.55 -23.55 -12.81
C TRP A 52 -3.31 -23.58 -13.70
N PHE A 53 -3.51 -23.60 -15.02
CA PHE A 53 -2.44 -23.69 -16.02
C PHE A 53 -1.93 -22.32 -16.49
N MET A 54 -2.69 -21.28 -16.20
CA MET A 54 -2.39 -19.91 -16.59
C MET A 54 -1.14 -19.37 -15.87
N PRO A 55 -0.09 -18.92 -16.60
CA PRO A 55 1.15 -18.43 -16.00
C PRO A 55 0.95 -17.23 -15.06
N SER A 56 0.05 -16.29 -15.42
CA SER A 56 -0.25 -15.11 -14.59
C SER A 56 -0.85 -15.49 -13.23
N MET A 57 -1.74 -16.49 -13.20
CA MET A 57 -2.31 -17.03 -11.97
C MET A 57 -1.29 -17.85 -11.16
N GLN A 58 -0.36 -18.56 -11.82
CA GLN A 58 0.75 -19.24 -11.14
C GLN A 58 1.69 -18.23 -10.46
N LYS A 59 1.99 -17.12 -11.14
CA LYS A 59 2.80 -16.02 -10.61
C LYS A 59 2.14 -15.37 -9.39
N LEU A 60 0.82 -15.15 -9.43
CA LEU A 60 0.07 -14.66 -8.26
C LEU A 60 0.11 -15.63 -7.07
N ARG A 61 0.00 -16.93 -7.31
CA ARG A 61 0.13 -17.94 -6.25
C ARG A 61 1.54 -17.95 -5.66
N HIS A 62 2.57 -17.75 -6.48
CA HIS A 62 3.94 -17.62 -6.02
C HIS A 62 4.12 -16.40 -5.12
N HIS A 63 3.67 -15.22 -5.56
CA HIS A 63 3.68 -14.00 -4.76
C HIS A 63 2.95 -14.18 -3.42
N ARG A 64 1.75 -14.78 -3.45
CA ARG A 64 0.99 -15.08 -2.22
C ARG A 64 1.77 -16.00 -1.28
N LYS A 65 2.45 -17.02 -1.79
CA LYS A 65 3.25 -17.94 -0.99
C LYS A 65 4.40 -17.20 -0.30
N VAL A 66 5.16 -16.39 -1.03
CA VAL A 66 6.29 -15.62 -0.49
C VAL A 66 5.81 -14.60 0.56
N ALA A 67 4.71 -13.89 0.27
CA ALA A 67 4.08 -13.00 1.23
C ALA A 67 3.60 -13.74 2.49
N ALA A 68 3.03 -14.94 2.34
CA ALA A 68 2.58 -15.76 3.47
C ALA A 68 3.74 -16.14 4.38
N GLU A 69 4.88 -16.53 3.79
CA GLU A 69 6.09 -16.84 4.56
C GLU A 69 6.51 -15.63 5.40
N ILE A 70 6.56 -14.43 4.82
CA ILE A 70 6.97 -13.21 5.55
C ILE A 70 5.97 -12.84 6.65
N VAL A 71 4.67 -12.78 6.32
CA VAL A 71 3.61 -12.38 7.26
C VAL A 71 3.49 -13.39 8.40
N GLN A 72 3.54 -14.69 8.09
CA GLN A 72 3.41 -15.74 9.10
C GLN A 72 4.61 -15.77 10.05
N GLN A 73 5.84 -15.55 9.55
CA GLN A 73 7.01 -15.47 10.41
C GLN A 73 6.90 -14.31 11.42
N GLU A 74 6.42 -13.16 10.96
CA GLU A 74 6.19 -12.00 11.84
C GLU A 74 5.08 -12.27 12.85
N ILE A 75 3.99 -12.90 12.43
CA ILE A 75 2.89 -13.35 13.30
C ILE A 75 3.41 -14.24 14.43
N ILE A 76 4.14 -15.31 14.07
CA ILE A 76 4.66 -16.29 15.03
C ILE A 76 5.59 -15.59 16.02
N LYS A 77 6.46 -14.72 15.52
CA LYS A 77 7.37 -13.95 16.35
C LYS A 77 6.63 -13.08 17.36
N ARG A 78 5.60 -12.35 16.94
CA ARG A 78 4.78 -11.51 17.83
C ARG A 78 4.05 -12.35 18.87
N ASP A 79 3.57 -13.54 18.50
CA ASP A 79 2.92 -14.46 19.42
C ASP A 79 3.89 -15.01 20.47
N MET A 80 5.11 -15.39 20.08
CA MET A 80 6.16 -15.82 21.01
C MET A 80 6.57 -14.71 22.00
N ILE A 81 6.60 -13.45 21.57
CA ILE A 81 6.86 -12.30 22.46
C ILE A 81 5.70 -12.12 23.44
N ARG A 82 4.43 -12.18 22.98
CA ARG A 82 3.23 -12.09 23.83
C ARG A 82 3.17 -13.21 24.88
N GLU A 83 3.62 -14.41 24.52
CA GLU A 83 3.70 -15.57 25.43
C GLU A 83 4.92 -15.54 26.37
N GLY A 84 5.79 -14.52 26.26
CA GLY A 84 7.01 -14.40 27.07
C GLY A 84 8.12 -15.41 26.70
N LYS A 85 8.01 -16.10 25.56
CA LYS A 85 9.03 -17.05 25.06
C LYS A 85 10.21 -16.36 24.38
N LEU A 86 9.99 -15.14 23.87
CA LEU A 86 11.03 -14.28 23.31
C LEU A 86 11.07 -12.96 24.08
N PRO A 87 12.25 -12.35 24.23
CA PRO A 87 12.36 -11.01 24.80
C PRO A 87 11.62 -9.99 23.92
N GLU A 88 11.10 -8.94 24.56
CA GLU A 88 10.50 -7.81 23.86
C GLU A 88 11.51 -7.18 22.89
N GLU A 89 11.02 -6.62 21.78
CA GLU A 89 11.89 -5.98 20.81
C GLU A 89 12.57 -4.73 21.41
N ASN A 90 13.80 -4.43 20.98
CA ASN A 90 14.49 -3.19 21.34
C ASN A 90 14.82 -2.39 20.06
N PRO A 91 14.23 -1.20 19.85
CA PRO A 91 13.21 -0.55 20.69
C PRO A 91 11.87 -1.32 20.67
N PRO A 92 11.05 -1.19 21.73
CA PRO A 92 9.75 -1.84 21.80
C PRO A 92 8.82 -1.27 20.74
N ARG A 93 7.89 -2.10 20.27
CA ARG A 93 6.86 -1.66 19.32
C ARG A 93 6.02 -0.58 20.00
N THR A 94 6.05 0.62 19.42
CA THR A 94 5.39 1.79 20.03
C THR A 94 3.88 1.76 19.84
N HIS A 95 3.38 1.15 18.75
CA HIS A 95 1.97 1.15 18.39
C HIS A 95 1.52 -0.16 17.74
N ALA A 96 0.26 -0.52 17.96
CA ALA A 96 -0.44 -1.55 17.20
C ALA A 96 -0.55 -1.12 15.73
N ASP A 97 -0.42 -2.09 14.82
CA ASP A 97 -0.52 -1.86 13.37
C ASP A 97 -1.70 -2.65 12.78
N ALA A 98 -1.89 -2.54 11.46
CA ALA A 98 -3.00 -3.18 10.78
C ALA A 98 -3.02 -4.71 10.99
N LEU A 99 -1.85 -5.35 11.15
CA LEU A 99 -1.77 -6.80 11.40
C LEU A 99 -2.40 -7.19 12.74
N ASP A 100 -2.17 -6.41 13.78
CA ASP A 100 -2.82 -6.61 15.08
C ASP A 100 -4.32 -6.27 15.00
N TRP A 101 -4.70 -5.19 14.29
CA TRP A 101 -6.10 -4.80 14.12
C TRP A 101 -6.94 -5.85 13.37
N PHE A 102 -6.38 -6.51 12.34
CA PHE A 102 -7.10 -7.56 11.63
C PHE A 102 -7.49 -8.71 12.55
N ARG A 103 -6.62 -9.08 13.51
CA ARG A 103 -6.92 -10.12 14.50
C ARG A 103 -7.98 -9.67 15.49
N GLU A 104 -7.87 -8.44 16.00
CA GLU A 104 -8.86 -7.85 16.92
C GLU A 104 -10.26 -7.81 16.28
N VAL A 105 -10.35 -7.33 15.04
CA VAL A 105 -11.63 -7.23 14.30
C VAL A 105 -12.17 -8.59 13.86
N ALA A 106 -11.29 -9.56 13.59
CA ALA A 106 -11.72 -10.93 13.27
C ALA A 106 -12.49 -11.55 14.44
N ALA A 107 -12.13 -11.23 15.69
CA ALA A 107 -12.83 -11.66 16.91
C ALA A 107 -13.09 -13.19 16.95
N GLY A 108 -12.08 -13.98 16.55
CA GLY A 108 -12.15 -15.45 16.51
C GLY A 108 -12.71 -16.04 15.21
N ARG A 109 -13.12 -15.21 14.24
CA ARG A 109 -13.49 -15.68 12.89
C ARG A 109 -12.25 -16.05 12.08
N PRO A 110 -12.34 -17.03 11.16
CA PRO A 110 -11.26 -17.33 10.24
C PRO A 110 -10.88 -16.08 9.43
N CYS A 111 -9.62 -15.66 9.54
CA CYS A 111 -9.05 -14.56 8.78
C CYS A 111 -7.76 -15.07 8.14
N ASP A 112 -7.60 -14.86 6.83
CA ASP A 112 -6.31 -15.05 6.19
C ASP A 112 -5.57 -13.71 6.28
N GLU A 113 -4.69 -13.58 7.27
CA GLU A 113 -3.94 -12.35 7.52
C GLU A 113 -3.04 -12.01 6.33
N THR A 114 -2.53 -13.01 5.62
CA THR A 114 -1.70 -12.78 4.43
C THR A 114 -2.50 -12.13 3.32
N VAL A 115 -3.67 -12.68 2.99
CA VAL A 115 -4.54 -12.12 1.95
C VAL A 115 -5.00 -10.71 2.34
N SER A 116 -5.31 -10.51 3.63
CA SER A 116 -5.70 -9.20 4.15
C SER A 116 -4.60 -8.15 4.00
N GLN A 117 -3.35 -8.51 4.33
CA GLN A 117 -2.19 -7.63 4.21
C GLN A 117 -1.82 -7.35 2.76
N ILE A 118 -1.83 -8.36 1.89
CA ILE A 118 -1.61 -8.17 0.45
C ILE A 118 -2.71 -7.25 -0.12
N GLY A 119 -3.98 -7.48 0.23
CA GLY A 119 -5.09 -6.64 -0.21
C GLY A 119 -4.95 -5.18 0.22
N LEU A 120 -4.54 -4.95 1.47
CA LEU A 120 -4.31 -3.59 1.99
C LEU A 120 -3.13 -2.91 1.29
N SER A 121 -2.04 -3.64 1.05
CA SER A 121 -0.90 -3.18 0.23
C SER A 121 -1.34 -2.78 -1.18
N VAL A 122 -2.11 -3.62 -1.87
CA VAL A 122 -2.63 -3.34 -3.22
C VAL A 122 -3.46 -2.05 -3.23
N ALA A 123 -4.41 -1.92 -2.30
CA ALA A 123 -5.30 -0.76 -2.22
C ALA A 123 -4.51 0.54 -2.00
N ALA A 124 -3.53 0.53 -1.09
CA ALA A 124 -2.75 1.70 -0.75
C ALA A 124 -1.72 2.07 -1.84
N ILE A 125 -1.02 1.08 -2.39
CA ILE A 125 0.08 1.30 -3.34
C ILE A 125 -0.45 1.74 -4.69
N HIS A 126 -1.45 1.04 -5.25
CA HIS A 126 -1.93 1.31 -6.61
C HIS A 126 -2.52 2.72 -6.73
N THR A 127 -3.46 3.06 -5.85
CA THR A 127 -4.20 4.32 -5.90
C THR A 127 -3.28 5.52 -5.69
N THR A 128 -2.42 5.47 -4.66
CA THR A 128 -1.50 6.57 -4.32
C THR A 128 -0.41 6.74 -5.38
N SER A 129 0.12 5.65 -5.94
CA SER A 129 1.15 5.74 -6.99
C SER A 129 0.57 6.33 -8.27
N ASN A 130 -0.66 5.94 -8.64
CA ASN A 130 -1.37 6.51 -9.78
C ASN A 130 -1.65 8.01 -9.57
N MET A 131 -2.16 8.39 -8.40
CA MET A 131 -2.40 9.80 -8.04
C MET A 131 -1.11 10.63 -8.16
N LEU A 132 -0.02 10.16 -7.54
CA LEU A 132 1.26 10.88 -7.56
C LEU A 132 1.79 11.00 -9.00
N THR A 133 1.67 9.94 -9.80
CA THR A 133 2.09 9.94 -11.20
C THR A 133 1.32 11.00 -12.00
N ASN A 134 0.00 11.06 -11.84
CA ASN A 134 -0.84 12.04 -12.54
C ASN A 134 -0.53 13.47 -12.11
N VAL A 135 -0.39 13.72 -10.80
CA VAL A 135 0.01 15.04 -10.27
C VAL A 135 1.34 15.49 -10.88
N MET A 136 2.32 14.58 -11.00
CA MET A 136 3.60 14.91 -11.62
C MET A 136 3.44 15.25 -13.11
N TYR A 137 2.64 14.49 -13.86
CA TYR A 137 2.35 14.82 -15.26
C TYR A 137 1.65 16.17 -15.40
N ASP A 138 0.62 16.44 -14.60
CA ASP A 138 -0.11 17.71 -14.63
C ASP A 138 0.80 18.90 -14.28
N LEU A 139 1.70 18.75 -13.30
CA LEU A 139 2.70 19.79 -12.97
C LEU A 139 3.74 20.00 -14.07
N THR A 140 4.12 18.95 -14.81
CA THR A 140 5.02 19.11 -15.96
C THR A 140 4.34 19.77 -17.16
N ALA A 141 3.03 19.57 -17.31
CA ALA A 141 2.23 20.23 -18.34
C ALA A 141 1.91 21.69 -18.00
N HIS A 142 1.81 22.02 -16.70
CA HIS A 142 1.48 23.34 -16.17
C HIS A 142 2.55 23.87 -15.20
N PRO A 143 3.76 24.18 -15.70
CA PRO A 143 4.89 24.60 -14.86
C PRO A 143 4.64 25.91 -14.08
N GLU A 144 3.67 26.73 -14.50
CA GLU A 144 3.23 27.95 -13.82
C GLU A 144 2.79 27.71 -12.37
N TYR A 145 2.34 26.50 -12.01
CA TYR A 145 1.95 26.17 -10.65
C TYR A 145 3.11 25.74 -9.75
N ILE A 146 4.28 25.39 -10.31
CA ILE A 146 5.41 24.85 -9.53
C ILE A 146 5.95 25.89 -8.54
N GLN A 147 6.19 27.12 -9.00
CA GLN A 147 6.75 28.16 -8.15
C GLN A 147 5.79 28.58 -7.02
N PRO A 148 4.50 28.86 -7.28
CA PRO A 148 3.50 29.08 -6.24
C PRO A 148 3.42 27.96 -5.18
N LEU A 149 3.50 26.69 -5.59
CA LEU A 149 3.51 25.56 -4.66
C LEU A 149 4.76 25.56 -3.77
N ARG A 150 5.92 25.88 -4.33
CA ARG A 150 7.16 25.99 -3.56
C ARG A 150 7.10 27.15 -2.56
N ASP A 151 6.51 28.27 -2.95
CA ASP A 151 6.37 29.43 -2.09
C ASP A 151 5.37 29.16 -0.94
N GLU A 152 4.27 28.46 -1.22
CA GLU A 152 3.35 27.96 -0.18
C GLU A 152 4.08 27.06 0.83
N ILE A 153 4.88 26.10 0.36
CA ILE A 153 5.66 25.21 1.24
C ILE A 153 6.63 26.01 2.11
N LYS A 154 7.38 26.96 1.52
CA LYS A 154 8.36 27.78 2.25
C LYS A 154 7.68 28.63 3.33
N ALA A 155 6.59 29.32 2.98
CA ALA A 155 5.87 30.17 3.93
C ALA A 155 5.36 29.37 5.14
N ILE A 156 4.85 28.16 4.91
CA ILE A 156 4.38 27.27 5.99
C ILE A 156 5.54 26.76 6.84
N VAL A 157 6.67 26.38 6.21
CA VAL A 157 7.87 25.93 6.94
C VAL A 157 8.46 27.06 7.78
N GLU A 158 8.53 28.28 7.26
CA GLU A 158 8.97 29.46 8.00
C GLU A 158 8.07 29.74 9.20
N GLN A 159 6.75 29.55 9.05
CA GLN A 159 5.79 29.75 10.13
C GLN A 159 5.88 28.66 11.22
N ASP A 160 5.95 27.38 10.83
CA ASP A 160 5.83 26.24 11.75
C ASP A 160 7.19 25.69 12.22
N GLY A 161 8.29 26.21 11.67
CA GLY A 161 9.68 25.80 11.85
C GLY A 161 10.04 24.52 11.11
N ILE A 162 9.19 23.49 11.22
CA ILE A 162 9.31 22.21 10.51
C ILE A 162 7.94 21.77 9.99
N LEU A 163 7.94 20.94 8.94
CA LEU A 163 6.74 20.31 8.44
C LEU A 163 6.18 19.31 9.47
N LYS A 164 5.05 19.67 10.08
CA LYS A 164 4.30 18.83 11.01
C LYS A 164 3.03 18.32 10.32
N LYS A 165 2.40 17.30 10.90
CA LYS A 165 1.08 16.80 10.43
C LYS A 165 0.04 17.93 10.35
N THR A 166 0.06 18.86 11.30
CA THR A 166 -0.82 20.04 11.32
C THR A 166 -0.47 21.08 10.26
N SER A 167 0.80 21.17 9.83
CA SER A 167 1.24 22.08 8.77
C SER A 167 0.62 21.71 7.42
N LEU A 168 0.41 20.40 7.16
CA LEU A 168 -0.16 19.92 5.91
C LEU A 168 -1.58 20.45 5.65
N THR A 169 -2.36 20.75 6.68
CA THR A 169 -3.73 21.27 6.52
C THR A 169 -3.78 22.72 6.01
N LYS A 170 -2.63 23.43 6.09
CA LYS A 170 -2.45 24.81 5.62
C LYS A 170 -2.07 24.88 4.14
N MET A 171 -1.65 23.77 3.52
CA MET A 171 -1.24 23.72 2.11
C MET A 171 -2.45 23.69 1.17
N LYS A 172 -3.14 24.83 1.03
CA LYS A 172 -4.39 24.93 0.28
C LYS A 172 -4.18 24.80 -1.22
N LEU A 173 -3.11 25.38 -1.74
CA LEU A 173 -2.78 25.30 -3.17
C LEU A 173 -2.35 23.88 -3.55
N MET A 174 -1.49 23.24 -2.75
CA MET A 174 -1.12 21.84 -2.95
C MET A 174 -2.34 20.92 -2.93
N ASP A 175 -3.22 21.07 -1.93
CA ASP A 175 -4.46 20.31 -1.83
C ASP A 175 -5.36 20.53 -3.06
N SER A 176 -5.44 21.77 -3.57
CA SER A 176 -6.22 22.09 -4.77
C SER A 176 -5.65 21.43 -6.02
N VAL A 177 -4.32 21.45 -6.22
CA VAL A 177 -3.66 20.78 -7.35
C VAL A 177 -3.87 19.27 -7.31
N MET A 178 -3.71 18.65 -6.14
CA MET A 178 -3.94 17.21 -5.99
C MET A 178 -5.39 16.83 -6.31
N LYS A 179 -6.36 17.63 -5.84
CA LYS A 179 -7.78 17.42 -6.13
C LYS A 179 -8.11 17.59 -7.61
N GLU A 180 -7.55 18.62 -8.26
CA GLU A 180 -7.76 18.85 -9.69
C GLU A 180 -7.16 17.74 -10.55
N SER A 181 -5.98 17.24 -10.17
CA SER A 181 -5.34 16.09 -10.82
C SER A 181 -6.21 14.83 -10.69
N GLN A 182 -6.84 14.60 -9.54
CA GLN A 182 -7.78 13.49 -9.33
C GLN A 182 -9.09 13.67 -10.10
N ARG A 183 -9.60 14.91 -10.21
CA ARG A 183 -10.84 15.23 -10.94
C ARG A 183 -10.69 14.94 -12.43
N THR A 184 -9.55 15.28 -13.01
CA THR A 184 -9.24 15.07 -14.43
C THR A 184 -8.79 13.66 -14.75
N ASN A 185 -8.17 12.97 -13.78
CA ASN A 185 -7.65 11.60 -13.93
C ASN A 185 -8.28 10.61 -12.92
N PRO A 186 -9.60 10.31 -13.01
CA PRO A 186 -10.26 9.42 -12.07
C PRO A 186 -9.71 7.99 -12.14
N VAL A 187 -9.44 7.38 -10.97
CA VAL A 187 -8.89 6.01 -10.85
C VAL A 187 -9.87 4.95 -11.36
N SER A 188 -11.17 5.24 -11.35
CA SER A 188 -12.22 4.38 -11.87
C SER A 188 -13.08 5.17 -12.84
N ILE A 189 -13.04 4.78 -14.12
CA ILE A 189 -14.10 5.14 -15.05
C ILE A 189 -15.19 4.10 -14.81
N GLY A 190 -16.28 4.53 -14.17
CA GLY A 190 -17.46 3.68 -14.00
C GLY A 190 -17.89 3.07 -15.34
N LYS A 191 -18.19 1.78 -15.32
CA LYS A 191 -19.13 1.20 -16.29
C LYS A 191 -20.52 1.31 -15.71
#